data_AF-A0A2N0BCJ3-F1
#
_entry.id   AF-A0A2N0BCJ3-F1
#
_cell.length_a   1.000
_cell.length_b   1.000
_cell.length_c   1.000
_cell.angle_alpha   90.00
_cell.angle_beta   90.00
_cell.angle_gamma   90.00
#
_symmetry.space_group_name_H-M   'P 1'
#
loop_
_entity.id
_entity.type
_entity.pdbx_description
1 polymer ?
#
loop_
_entity_poly.entity_id
_entity_poly.type
_entity_poly.pdbx_seq_one_letter_code
_entity_poly.pdbx_strand_id
1 'polypeptide(L)' 'MFEFRVENMTCASCAGVITKAIKTVDPNVHVNVEVASQRVFVRSERSERELADLIEECGYPVLNASSVYESAEKGERS' A
#
# COMPACT_ATOMS: atom_id res chain seq x y z
N MET A 1 0.45 2.92 -9.69
CA MET A 1 0.26 2.95 -8.22
C MET A 1 0.08 1.50 -7.81
N PHE A 2 0.54 1.10 -6.63
CA PHE A 2 0.42 -0.28 -6.17
C PHE A 2 -0.65 -0.34 -5.09
N GLU A 3 -1.49 -1.36 -5.12
CA GLU A 3 -2.44 -1.70 -4.06
C GLU A 3 -1.96 -2.98 -3.38
N PHE A 4 -1.80 -2.94 -2.07
CA PHE A 4 -1.47 -4.08 -1.24
C PHE A 4 -2.62 -4.39 -0.31
N ARG A 5 -3.06 -5.65 -0.28
CA ARG A 5 -4.00 -6.14 0.71
C ARG A 5 -3.22 -6.69 1.90
N VAL A 6 -3.43 -6.11 3.07
CA VAL A 6 -2.65 -6.42 4.27
C VAL A 6 -3.56 -6.98 5.34
N GLU A 7 -3.27 -8.18 5.82
CA GLU A 7 -3.99 -8.77 6.95
C GLU A 7 -3.44 -8.29 8.30
N ASN A 8 -4.22 -8.50 9.38
CA ASN A 8 -3.86 -8.07 10.74
C ASN A 8 -3.70 -6.56 10.97
N MET A 9 -4.13 -5.73 10.02
CA MET A 9 -4.21 -4.28 10.22
C MET A 9 -5.47 -3.93 11.02
N THR A 10 -5.45 -4.25 12.32
CA THR A 10 -6.61 -4.11 13.23
C THR A 10 -6.67 -2.77 13.94
N CYS A 11 -5.66 -1.90 13.77
CA CYS A 11 -5.60 -0.59 14.43
C CYS A 11 -4.99 0.50 13.54
N ALA A 12 -5.47 1.74 13.68
CA ALA A 12 -4.92 2.92 12.98
C ALA A 12 -3.42 3.13 13.26
N SER A 13 -2.93 2.67 14.41
CA SER A 13 -1.50 2.70 14.75
C SER A 13 -0.65 1.85 13.80
N CYS A 14 -1.18 0.72 13.32
CA CYS A 14 -0.47 -0.18 12.40
C CYS A 14 -0.21 0.48 11.04
N ALA A 15 -1.18 1.24 10.54
CA ALA A 15 -1.07 1.99 9.29
C ALA A 15 0.10 2.99 9.29
N GLY A 16 0.33 3.64 10.44
CA GLY A 16 1.43 4.58 10.63
C GLY A 16 2.81 3.90 10.58
N VAL A 17 2.92 2.68 11.12
CA VAL A 17 4.17 1.90 11.11
C VAL A 17 4.54 1.53 9.68
N ILE A 18 3.60 0.97 8.91
CA ILE A 18 3.81 0.59 7.51
C ILE A 18 4.27 1.80 6.69
N THR A 19 3.54 2.93 6.80
CA THR A 19 3.89 4.17 6.10
C THR A 19 5.30 4.64 6.43
N LYS A 20 5.69 4.56 7.71
CA LYS A 20 7.00 5.02 8.17
C LYS A 20 8.13 4.12 7.69
N ALA A 21 7.91 2.81 7.63
CA ALA A 21 8.89 1.86 7.10
C ALA A 21 9.16 2.11 5.61
N ILE A 22 8.11 2.23 4.80
CA ILE A 22 8.26 2.52 3.37
C ILE A 22 8.96 3.88 3.16
N LYS A 23 8.57 4.91 3.94
CA LYS A 23 9.22 6.23 3.92
C LYS A 23 10.70 6.22 4.32
N THR A 24 11.14 5.22 5.07
CA THR A 24 12.54 5.09 5.48
C THR A 24 13.41 4.67 4.29
N VAL A 25 12.86 3.86 3.37
CA VAL A 25 13.55 3.43 2.15
C VAL A 25 13.33 4.41 1.00
N ASP A 26 12.15 4.99 0.92
CA ASP A 26 11.76 5.96 -0.11
C ASP A 26 11.09 7.19 0.53
N PRO A 27 11.82 8.26 0.82
CA PRO A 27 11.24 9.43 1.49
C PRO A 27 10.22 10.20 0.65
N ASN A 28 10.19 10.00 -0.68
CA ASN A 28 9.27 10.66 -1.60
C ASN A 28 8.01 9.83 -1.89
N VAL A 29 7.90 8.64 -1.29
CA VAL A 29 6.75 7.75 -1.45
C VAL A 29 5.47 8.36 -0.88
N HIS A 30 4.38 8.17 -1.63
CA HIS A 30 3.04 8.42 -1.13
C HIS A 30 2.39 7.10 -0.71
N VAL A 31 2.07 6.97 0.58
CA VAL A 31 1.38 5.81 1.14
C VAL A 31 0.03 6.27 1.65
N ASN A 32 -1.03 5.60 1.23
CA ASN A 32 -2.40 5.80 1.70
C ASN A 32 -2.93 4.47 2.23
N VAL A 33 -3.29 4.43 3.50
CA VAL A 33 -3.73 3.19 4.15
C VAL A 33 -5.21 3.31 4.48
N GLU A 34 -5.98 2.34 4.03
CA GLU A 34 -7.40 2.24 4.28
C GLU A 34 -7.69 1.05 5.20
N VAL A 35 -7.77 1.32 6.51
CA VAL A 35 -7.99 0.28 7.54
C VAL A 35 -9.35 -0.40 7.38
N ALA A 36 -10.38 0.34 6.96
CA ALA A 36 -11.73 -0.20 6.78
C ALA A 36 -11.80 -1.32 5.74
N SER A 37 -11.06 -1.17 4.63
CA SER A 37 -10.98 -2.17 3.56
C SER A 37 -9.71 -3.04 3.63
N GLN A 38 -8.84 -2.80 4.62
CA GLN A 38 -7.53 -3.46 4.77
C GLN A 38 -6.64 -3.34 3.51
N ARG A 39 -6.67 -2.17 2.87
CA ARG A 39 -5.90 -1.88 1.65
C ARG A 39 -4.84 -0.83 1.93
N VAL A 40 -3.68 -0.99 1.32
CA VAL A 40 -2.57 -0.05 1.37
C VAL A 40 -2.23 0.33 -0.05
N PHE A 41 -2.42 1.59 -0.38
CA PHE A 41 -2.02 2.13 -1.66
C PHE A 41 -0.67 2.81 -1.55
N VAL A 42 0.27 2.41 -2.40
CA VAL A 42 1.64 2.94 -2.41
C VAL A 42 1.95 3.46 -3.79
N ARG A 43 2.39 4.71 -3.86
CA ARG A 43 2.90 5.35 -5.06
C ARG A 43 4.38 5.64 -4.85
N SER A 44 5.20 4.72 -5.34
CA SER A 44 6.66 4.79 -5.40
C SER A 44 7.11 4.44 -6.82
N GLU A 45 8.34 4.81 -7.15
CA GLU A 45 9.05 4.37 -8.37
C GLU A 45 9.64 2.96 -8.21
N ARG A 46 9.58 2.39 -7.00
CA ARG A 46 10.04 1.04 -6.67
C ARG A 46 9.15 -0.05 -7.23
N SER A 47 9.71 -1.25 -7.30
CA SER A 47 8.97 -2.43 -7.75
C SER A 47 7.97 -2.89 -6.67
N GLU A 48 6.83 -3.40 -7.12
CA GLU A 48 5.80 -3.97 -6.24
C GLU A 48 6.37 -4.98 -5.23
N ARG A 49 7.23 -5.89 -5.68
CA ARG A 49 7.88 -6.86 -4.79
C ARG A 49 8.70 -6.22 -3.69
N GLU A 50 9.51 -5.20 -3.98
CA GLU A 50 10.32 -4.53 -2.96
C GLU A 50 9.43 -3.89 -1.89
N LEU A 51 8.31 -3.30 -2.31
CA LEU A 51 7.35 -2.69 -1.41
C LEU A 51 6.61 -3.75 -0.57
N ALA A 52 6.23 -4.88 -1.17
CA ALA A 52 5.60 -5.97 -0.44
C ALA A 52 6.55 -6.54 0.63
N ASP A 53 7.80 -6.83 0.25
CA ASP A 53 8.83 -7.36 1.15
C ASP A 53 9.04 -6.42 2.35
N LEU A 54 9.13 -5.11 2.11
CA LEU A 54 9.22 -4.10 3.18
C LEU A 54 8.05 -4.11 4.15
N ILE A 55 6.83 -4.33 3.65
CA ILE A 55 5.63 -4.39 4.49
C ILE A 55 5.67 -5.69 5.33
N GLU A 56 6.09 -6.80 4.74
CA GLU A 56 6.25 -8.09 5.42
C GLU A 56 7.37 -8.08 6.46
N GLU A 57 8.50 -7.41 6.18
CA GLU A 57 9.61 -7.20 7.14
C GLU A 57 9.16 -6.42 8.39
N CYS A 58 8.11 -5.60 8.26
CA CYS A 58 7.51 -4.90 9.39
C CYS A 58 6.55 -5.78 10.21
N GLY A 59 6.37 -7.04 9.83
CA GLY A 59 5.45 -7.98 10.47
C GLY A 59 4.02 -7.89 9.96
N TYR A 60 3.80 -7.27 8.79
CA TYR A 60 2.48 -7.15 8.18
C TYR A 60 2.41 -8.01 6.91
N PRO A 61 1.79 -9.20 6.95
CA PRO A 61 1.74 -10.08 5.80
C PRO A 61 0.90 -9.46 4.67
N VAL A 62 1.49 -9.41 3.47
CA VAL A 62 0.84 -8.93 2.25
C VAL A 62 0.16 -10.11 1.57
N LEU A 63 -1.17 -10.11 1.58
CA LEU A 63 -1.95 -11.16 0.93
C LEU A 63 -1.94 -11.06 -0.58
N ASN A 64 -1.98 -9.84 -1.09
CA ASN A 64 -2.06 -9.57 -2.51
C ASN A 64 -1.43 -8.23 -2.81
N ALA A 65 -0.70 -8.18 -3.90
CA ALA A 65 -0.17 -6.96 -4.47
C ALA A 65 -0.71 -6.86 -5.89
N SER A 66 -1.36 -5.74 -6.19
CA SER A 66 -1.88 -5.44 -7.51
C SER A 66 -1.26 -4.14 -7.97
N SER A 67 -0.55 -4.20 -9.09
CA SER A 67 -0.14 -3.00 -9.82
C SER A 67 -1.36 -2.38 -10.47
N VAL A 68 -2.09 -1.58 -9.68
CA VAL A 68 -3.18 -0.74 -10.14
C VAL A 68 -2.55 0.45 -10.88
N TYR A 69 -2.10 0.18 -12.11
CA TYR A 69 -2.02 1.22 -13.13
C TYR A 69 -3.45 1.40 -13.64
N GLU A 70 -4.25 2.16 -12.90
CA GLU A 70 -5.55 2.60 -13.39
C GLU A 70 -5.30 3.51 -14.60
N SER A 71 -5.41 2.88 -15.79
CA SER A 71 -5.90 3.50 -17.00
C SER A 71 -7.11 4.35 -16.64
N ALA A 72 -6.91 5.66 -16.61
CA ALA A 72 -7.99 6.63 -16.54
C ALA A 72 -8.86 6.51 -17.81
N GLU A 73 -9.89 5.67 -17.80
CA GLU A 73 -10.97 5.63 -18.81
C GLU A 73 -12.30 5.34 -18.09
N LYS A 74 -12.98 6.37 -17.55
CA LYS A 74 -14.11 7.14 -18.15
C LYS A 74 -15.48 6.42 -18.15
N GLY A 75 -16.49 7.07 -17.55
CA GLY A 75 -17.95 6.82 -17.74
C GLY A 75 -18.60 6.11 -16.54
N GLU A 76 -19.81 6.41 -16.06
CA GLU A 76 -20.99 7.00 -16.70
C GLU A 76 -22.09 7.35 -15.66
N ARG A 77 -22.67 8.56 -15.78
CA ARG A 77 -24.11 8.91 -15.67
C ARG A 77 -24.88 8.79 -14.32
N SER A 78 -25.23 9.96 -13.77
CA SER A 78 -26.64 10.38 -13.63
C SER A 78 -26.77 11.89 -13.53
#